data_AF-A0A3D3SB53-F1
#
_entry.id   AF-A0A3D3SB53-F1
#
_cell.length_a   1.000
_cell.length_b   1.000
_cell.length_c   1.000
_cell.angle_alpha   90.00
_cell.angle_beta   90.00
_cell.angle_gamma   90.00
#
_symmetry.space_group_name_H-M   'P 1'
#
loop_
_entity.id
_entity.type
_entity.pdbx_description
1 polymer ?
#
loop_
_entity_poly.entity_id
_entity_poly.type
_entity_poly.pdbx_seq_one_letter_code
_entity_poly.pdbx_strand_id
1 'polypeptide(L)'
;PEIEEPAPTKTSTESEKVVVAPPAVKSAAKPVEKTSPAPVPVKPQIQQSAPSATEEAAVSEAPTPGAPSALPAPIPPPEPWVPGERGPGSRVSSTNSSVLVPGEGEVPWSKGKSVTIRKAEKGNSVETTLGGAQGTVGHNIYSPVYYSLPLPSLVPVSIYNAIPNLVLPPNQIIYTAQARKRAFTNYYEFDGSAYRLKSEVPLDQREPLWQILEDAGYDAANAEYKQGRSLMPVSIGFTVTRDNQLKGVEVLQSSGDPEIDRAVVYGFKRAAFWNKTGETVPGRFTYRF
;
A
#
# COMPACT_ATOMS: atom_id res chain seq x y z
N PRO A 1 -69.09 5.91 -29.72
CA PRO A 1 -68.49 6.98 -30.56
C PRO A 1 -67.01 6.67 -30.78
N GLU A 2 -66.81 6.01 -31.90
CA GLU A 2 -65.59 5.65 -32.61
C GLU A 2 -64.90 6.90 -33.20
N ILE A 3 -63.57 6.85 -33.39
CA ILE A 3 -62.68 7.55 -34.34
C ILE A 3 -61.25 7.29 -33.78
N GLU A 4 -60.53 6.24 -34.19
CA GLU A 4 -59.82 6.00 -35.48
C GLU A 4 -58.37 6.55 -35.44
N GLU A 5 -57.40 5.62 -35.43
CA GLU A 5 -55.98 5.86 -35.72
C GLU A 5 -55.79 6.19 -37.20
N PRO A 6 -54.67 6.84 -37.55
CA PRO A 6 -53.87 6.20 -38.59
C PRO A 6 -52.35 6.19 -38.30
N ALA A 7 -51.77 5.00 -38.46
CA ALA A 7 -50.44 4.78 -39.02
C ALA A 7 -50.60 4.37 -40.50
N PRO A 8 -49.55 4.00 -41.26
CA PRO A 8 -48.20 4.56 -41.44
C PRO A 8 -47.90 4.83 -42.94
N THR A 9 -46.84 5.57 -43.28
CA THR A 9 -46.32 5.60 -44.67
C THR A 9 -44.84 5.19 -44.72
N LYS A 10 -44.63 4.00 -45.31
CA LYS A 10 -43.36 3.45 -45.83
C LYS A 10 -42.91 4.30 -47.03
N THR A 11 -41.62 4.43 -47.37
CA THR A 11 -40.87 3.58 -48.33
C THR A 11 -39.53 4.34 -48.56
N SER A 12 -38.34 3.78 -48.24
CA SER A 12 -37.45 2.97 -49.11
C SER A 12 -36.94 3.75 -50.35
N THR A 13 -35.69 3.72 -50.84
CA THR A 13 -34.39 3.04 -50.62
C THR A 13 -33.43 3.70 -51.63
N GLU A 14 -32.14 3.92 -51.35
CA GLU A 14 -30.99 3.70 -52.28
C GLU A 14 -29.68 4.10 -51.56
N SER A 15 -28.89 3.15 -51.05
CA SER A 15 -27.70 2.57 -51.70
C SER A 15 -26.58 3.58 -51.98
N GLU A 16 -25.60 3.70 -51.09
CA GLU A 16 -24.22 3.84 -51.54
C GLU A 16 -23.29 2.93 -50.74
N LYS A 17 -22.62 2.09 -51.52
CA LYS A 17 -21.80 0.95 -51.15
C LYS A 17 -20.35 1.42 -51.20
N VAL A 18 -19.72 1.65 -50.05
CA VAL A 18 -18.25 1.78 -50.00
C VAL A 18 -17.66 0.50 -49.43
N VAL A 19 -17.37 -0.40 -50.36
CA VAL A 19 -16.43 -1.50 -50.21
C VAL A 19 -15.03 -0.91 -50.27
N VAL A 20 -14.22 -1.09 -49.24
CA VAL A 20 -12.75 -1.02 -49.38
C VAL A 20 -12.18 -2.33 -48.86
N ALA A 21 -11.87 -3.21 -49.80
CA ALA A 21 -11.02 -4.37 -49.59
C ALA A 21 -9.53 -3.98 -49.83
N PRO A 22 -8.58 -4.65 -49.16
CA PRO A 22 -7.13 -4.37 -49.24
C PRO A 22 -6.53 -4.94 -50.53
N PRO A 23 -5.37 -4.48 -51.03
CA PRO A 23 -4.05 -5.06 -50.65
C PRO A 23 -2.92 -3.99 -50.68
N ALA A 24 -1.70 -4.17 -50.17
CA ALA A 24 -0.72 -5.16 -50.61
C ALA A 24 0.47 -5.28 -49.65
N VAL A 25 0.87 -6.54 -49.49
CA VAL A 25 2.13 -7.00 -48.91
C VAL A 25 3.27 -6.71 -49.89
N LYS A 26 4.41 -6.19 -49.40
CA LYS A 26 5.72 -6.46 -50.00
C LYS A 26 6.67 -7.00 -48.94
N SER A 27 7.06 -8.25 -49.17
CA SER A 27 8.06 -9.01 -48.46
C SER A 27 9.49 -8.47 -48.64
N ALA A 28 10.27 -8.73 -47.60
CA ALA A 28 11.67 -9.20 -47.58
C ALA A 28 12.80 -8.25 -48.01
N ALA A 29 13.65 -7.93 -47.03
CA ALA A 29 15.08 -8.17 -47.13
C ALA A 29 15.65 -8.61 -45.76
N LYS A 30 16.41 -9.71 -45.79
CA LYS A 30 17.07 -10.38 -44.67
C LYS A 30 18.13 -9.50 -43.97
N PRO A 31 18.43 -9.77 -42.69
CA PRO A 31 19.64 -9.30 -42.04
C PRO A 31 20.87 -9.99 -42.63
N VAL A 32 21.92 -9.23 -42.92
CA VAL A 32 23.25 -9.78 -43.20
C VAL A 32 24.03 -9.83 -41.89
N GLU A 33 24.28 -11.07 -41.49
CA GLU A 33 25.23 -11.52 -40.49
C GLU A 33 26.66 -11.11 -40.86
N LYS A 34 27.43 -10.58 -39.89
CA LYS A 34 28.88 -10.82 -39.79
C LYS A 34 29.44 -10.49 -38.40
N THR A 35 29.83 -11.59 -37.73
CA THR A 35 31.02 -11.77 -36.89
C THR A 35 31.11 -11.10 -35.51
N SER A 36 30.73 -11.91 -34.52
CA SER A 36 31.37 -12.02 -33.20
C SER A 36 32.88 -12.34 -33.32
N PRO A 37 33.68 -11.98 -32.30
CA PRO A 37 34.52 -13.00 -31.66
C PRO A 37 34.15 -13.25 -30.20
N ALA A 38 34.30 -14.52 -29.82
CA ALA A 38 33.95 -15.12 -28.54
C ALA A 38 34.82 -14.63 -27.35
N PRO A 39 34.28 -14.68 -26.11
CA PRO A 39 35.06 -14.56 -24.89
C PRO A 39 35.81 -15.87 -24.58
N VAL A 40 37.08 -15.75 -24.20
CA VAL A 40 37.94 -16.85 -23.78
C VAL A 40 37.69 -17.14 -22.29
N PRO A 41 37.63 -18.42 -21.85
CA PRO A 41 37.22 -18.79 -20.50
C PRO A 41 38.38 -18.78 -19.50
N VAL A 42 38.16 -18.29 -18.28
CA VAL A 42 39.06 -18.53 -17.13
C VAL A 42 38.25 -19.21 -16.03
N LYS A 43 38.62 -20.46 -15.73
CA LYS A 43 38.09 -21.27 -14.62
C LYS A 43 38.78 -20.88 -13.29
N PRO A 44 38.17 -21.20 -12.14
CA PRO A 44 38.42 -20.55 -10.85
C PRO A 44 39.61 -21.13 -10.11
N GLN A 45 40.35 -20.26 -9.42
CA GLN A 45 41.43 -20.64 -8.52
C GLN A 45 40.96 -20.51 -7.07
N ILE A 46 40.83 -21.67 -6.43
CA ILE A 46 40.60 -21.84 -5.00
C ILE A 46 41.91 -21.48 -4.29
N GLN A 47 41.87 -20.56 -3.33
CA GLN A 47 42.95 -20.38 -2.35
C GLN A 47 42.41 -20.67 -0.96
N GLN A 48 42.74 -21.87 -0.52
CA GLN A 48 42.64 -22.38 0.84
C GLN A 48 43.97 -22.03 1.53
N SER A 49 43.89 -21.30 2.64
CA SER A 49 45.05 -21.00 3.48
C SER A 49 44.77 -21.50 4.89
N ALA A 50 45.37 -22.62 5.26
CA ALA A 50 45.69 -22.97 6.63
C ALA A 50 47.16 -22.60 6.89
N PRO A 51 47.52 -22.31 8.14
CA PRO A 51 48.63 -23.09 8.68
C PRO A 51 48.40 -23.56 10.13
N SER A 52 49.02 -24.71 10.41
CA SER A 52 49.17 -25.34 11.71
C SER A 52 50.08 -24.57 12.68
N ALA A 53 49.73 -24.70 13.96
CA ALA A 53 50.50 -24.82 15.20
C ALA A 53 52.03 -24.58 15.23
N THR A 54 52.53 -24.01 16.33
CA THR A 54 53.35 -24.71 17.38
C THR A 54 53.79 -23.72 18.49
N GLU A 55 53.66 -24.18 19.77
CA GLU A 55 54.35 -23.87 21.07
C GLU A 55 54.69 -22.40 21.46
N GLU A 56 54.72 -21.96 22.72
CA GLU A 56 55.35 -22.56 23.91
C GLU A 56 55.00 -21.79 25.21
N ALA A 57 54.94 -22.56 26.32
CA ALA A 57 55.29 -22.29 27.73
C ALA A 57 54.63 -21.21 28.64
N ALA A 58 54.08 -21.76 29.74
CA ALA A 58 54.25 -21.40 31.18
C ALA A 58 53.64 -20.06 31.67
N VAL A 59 53.02 -19.92 32.86
CA VAL A 59 53.36 -20.42 34.20
C VAL A 59 52.09 -20.51 35.08
N SER A 60 52.05 -21.48 35.98
CA SER A 60 51.09 -21.63 37.09
C SER A 60 51.09 -20.49 38.09
N GLU A 61 49.91 -19.96 38.45
CA GLU A 61 49.59 -19.55 39.83
C GLU A 61 48.14 -19.95 40.14
N ALA A 62 47.94 -20.69 41.24
CA ALA A 62 46.61 -20.93 41.82
C ALA A 62 46.29 -19.77 42.78
N PRO A 63 45.01 -19.34 42.88
CA PRO A 63 44.29 -19.69 44.11
C PRO A 63 42.76 -19.93 43.95
N THR A 64 42.25 -20.83 44.82
CA THR A 64 40.99 -20.82 45.60
C THR A 64 39.61 -20.59 44.92
N PRO A 65 38.59 -21.42 45.23
CA PRO A 65 37.31 -21.43 44.51
C PRO A 65 36.35 -20.33 44.99
N GLY A 66 35.94 -19.46 44.05
CA GLY A 66 34.85 -18.49 44.19
C GLY A 66 33.70 -18.86 43.25
N ALA A 67 32.46 -18.70 43.75
CA ALA A 67 31.16 -19.09 43.20
C ALA A 67 30.92 -18.80 41.70
N PRO A 68 30.05 -19.58 41.02
CA PRO A 68 29.74 -19.41 39.61
C PRO A 68 29.04 -18.07 39.34
N SER A 69 29.65 -17.28 38.44
CA SER A 69 29.07 -16.09 37.85
C SER A 69 27.81 -16.47 37.06
N ALA A 70 26.67 -15.88 37.42
CA ALA A 70 25.39 -16.12 36.78
C ALA A 70 25.41 -15.65 35.32
N LEU A 71 25.04 -16.56 34.40
CA LEU A 71 24.70 -16.23 33.02
C LEU A 71 23.61 -15.15 32.97
N PRO A 72 23.66 -14.19 32.03
CA PRO A 72 22.57 -13.26 31.81
C PRO A 72 21.32 -14.03 31.34
N ALA A 73 20.18 -13.72 31.96
CA ALA A 73 18.90 -14.39 31.69
C ALA A 73 18.45 -14.19 30.23
N PRO A 74 17.79 -15.19 29.62
CA PRO A 74 17.27 -15.08 28.26
C PRO A 74 16.18 -14.00 28.17
N ILE A 75 16.25 -13.20 27.11
CA ILE A 75 15.23 -12.19 26.76
C ILE A 75 13.94 -12.94 26.37
N PRO A 76 12.79 -12.68 27.02
CA PRO A 76 11.54 -13.31 26.63
C PRO A 76 11.08 -12.80 25.25
N PRO A 77 10.42 -13.64 24.44
CA PRO A 77 9.89 -13.23 23.14
C PRO A 77 8.79 -12.16 23.32
N PRO A 78 8.62 -11.23 22.37
CA PRO A 78 7.58 -10.21 22.46
C PRO A 78 6.19 -10.85 22.40
N GLU A 79 5.39 -10.64 23.44
CA GLU A 79 4.00 -11.09 23.48
C GLU A 79 3.15 -10.35 22.41
N PRO A 80 2.25 -11.05 21.70
CA PRO A 80 1.32 -10.42 20.78
C PRO A 80 0.35 -9.52 21.55
N TRP A 81 0.24 -8.26 21.14
CA TRP A 81 -0.65 -7.28 21.77
C TRP A 81 -2.12 -7.70 21.62
N VAL A 82 -2.80 -7.90 22.75
CA VAL A 82 -4.25 -8.11 22.82
C VAL A 82 -4.91 -6.79 23.23
N PRO A 83 -5.93 -6.29 22.50
CA PRO A 83 -6.67 -5.10 22.92
C PRO A 83 -7.30 -5.33 24.31
N GLY A 84 -6.90 -4.53 25.30
CA GLY A 84 -7.50 -4.57 26.64
C GLY A 84 -8.97 -4.16 26.65
N GLU A 85 -9.74 -4.72 27.59
CA GLU A 85 -11.15 -4.40 27.78
C GLU A 85 -11.38 -2.90 28.02
N ARG A 86 -12.36 -2.36 27.31
CA ARG A 86 -12.72 -0.93 27.30
C ARG A 86 -13.50 -0.58 28.58
N GLY A 87 -12.83 0.07 29.53
CA GLY A 87 -13.51 0.76 30.65
C GLY A 87 -14.29 2.00 30.17
N PRO A 88 -15.42 2.37 30.80
CA PRO A 88 -16.19 3.55 30.42
C PRO A 88 -15.48 4.81 30.92
N GLY A 89 -14.86 5.55 29.99
CA GLY A 89 -14.28 6.86 30.29
C GLY A 89 -12.90 7.15 29.72
N SER A 90 -12.53 6.61 28.55
CA SER A 90 -11.24 6.91 27.89
C SER A 90 -11.08 8.41 27.58
N ARG A 91 -10.48 9.15 28.51
CA ARG A 91 -9.76 10.40 28.22
C ARG A 91 -8.36 10.03 27.75
N VAL A 92 -8.09 10.18 26.47
CA VAL A 92 -6.71 10.25 25.96
C VAL A 92 -6.36 11.72 25.91
N SER A 93 -5.67 12.20 26.95
CA SER A 93 -5.03 13.52 26.97
C SER A 93 -3.56 13.32 26.62
N SER A 94 -3.18 13.56 25.37
CA SER A 94 -1.78 13.58 24.93
C SER A 94 -1.28 15.01 24.94
N THR A 95 -0.47 15.36 25.93
CA THR A 95 0.18 16.67 26.16
C THR A 95 1.40 16.91 25.24
N ASN A 96 1.27 16.67 23.93
CA ASN A 96 2.21 17.27 22.97
C ASN A 96 1.55 18.55 22.49
N SER A 97 2.07 19.73 22.85
CA SER A 97 1.42 21.02 22.63
C SER A 97 1.63 21.61 21.23
N SER A 98 2.48 21.02 20.39
CA SER A 98 2.79 21.48 19.03
C SER A 98 2.75 20.36 17.99
N VAL A 99 2.48 20.76 16.74
CA VAL A 99 2.62 19.95 15.52
C VAL A 99 3.61 20.64 14.62
N LEU A 100 4.54 19.88 14.07
CA LEU A 100 5.40 20.38 13.02
C LEU A 100 4.60 20.45 11.71
N VAL A 101 4.28 21.66 11.30
CA VAL A 101 3.59 21.97 10.05
C VAL A 101 4.62 22.41 9.01
N PRO A 102 4.61 21.77 7.83
CA PRO A 102 5.25 22.25 6.62
C PRO A 102 5.19 23.77 6.37
N GLY A 103 6.35 24.41 6.28
CA GLY A 103 6.46 25.85 5.99
C GLY A 103 6.06 26.80 7.12
N GLU A 104 5.44 26.31 8.18
CA GLU A 104 5.04 27.11 9.37
C GLU A 104 5.86 26.75 10.63
N GLY A 105 6.62 25.65 10.60
CA GLY A 105 7.41 25.18 11.74
C GLY A 105 6.56 24.47 12.79
N GLU A 106 6.96 24.50 14.05
CA GLU A 106 6.12 23.98 15.13
C GLU A 106 4.94 24.92 15.40
N VAL A 107 3.75 24.50 14.98
CA VAL A 107 2.49 25.21 15.22
C VAL A 107 1.83 24.63 16.48
N PRO A 108 1.55 25.44 17.51
CA PRO A 108 0.83 24.96 18.68
C PRO A 108 -0.55 24.44 18.27
N TRP A 109 -1.02 23.35 18.87
CA TRP A 109 -2.42 22.94 18.67
C TRP A 109 -3.30 24.13 19.04
N SER A 110 -4.12 24.58 18.10
CA SER A 110 -4.98 25.77 18.24
C SER A 110 -5.66 25.77 19.62
N LYS A 111 -5.24 26.72 20.47
CA LYS A 111 -5.79 26.96 21.83
C LYS A 111 -5.95 25.70 22.70
N GLY A 112 -4.98 24.78 22.64
CA GLY A 112 -4.80 23.70 23.62
C GLY A 112 -5.82 22.56 23.56
N LYS A 113 -6.64 22.47 22.50
CA LYS A 113 -7.49 21.30 22.26
C LYS A 113 -6.96 20.57 21.03
N SER A 114 -6.88 19.26 21.12
CA SER A 114 -6.59 18.39 19.98
C SER A 114 -7.55 17.21 19.98
N VAL A 115 -7.80 16.66 18.80
CA VAL A 115 -8.61 15.47 18.59
C VAL A 115 -7.75 14.44 17.91
N THR A 116 -7.59 13.28 18.54
CA THR A 116 -6.93 12.13 17.94
C THR A 116 -7.97 11.09 17.50
N ILE A 117 -7.90 10.71 16.24
CA ILE A 117 -8.75 9.70 15.61
C ILE A 117 -7.86 8.50 15.27
N ARG A 118 -8.20 7.32 15.82
CA ARG A 118 -7.47 6.09 15.59
C ARG A 118 -8.31 5.09 14.81
N LYS A 119 -7.69 4.39 13.86
CA LYS A 119 -8.31 3.35 13.04
C LYS A 119 -7.34 2.18 12.85
N ALA A 120 -7.89 0.99 12.66
CA ALA A 120 -7.13 -0.21 12.32
C ALA A 120 -7.48 -0.63 10.89
N GLU A 121 -6.47 -1.05 10.13
CA GLU A 121 -6.60 -1.43 8.72
C GLU A 121 -5.82 -2.71 8.44
N LYS A 122 -6.45 -3.89 8.53
CA LYS A 122 -5.86 -5.18 8.12
C LYS A 122 -4.38 -5.30 8.50
N GLY A 123 -4.10 -5.36 9.80
CA GLY A 123 -2.74 -5.42 10.36
C GLY A 123 -1.98 -4.08 10.43
N ASN A 124 -2.44 -3.03 9.75
CA ASN A 124 -1.91 -1.68 9.86
C ASN A 124 -2.74 -0.85 10.87
N SER A 125 -2.22 0.30 11.30
CA SER A 125 -2.98 1.27 12.10
C SER A 125 -2.74 2.71 11.67
N VAL A 126 -3.78 3.52 11.85
CA VAL A 126 -3.82 4.92 11.45
C VAL A 126 -4.17 5.78 12.63
N GLU A 127 -3.43 6.86 12.81
CA GLU A 127 -3.65 7.86 13.84
C GLU A 127 -3.62 9.25 13.21
N THR A 128 -4.73 9.98 13.28
CA THR A 128 -4.83 11.36 12.81
C THR A 128 -5.10 12.26 14.00
N THR A 129 -4.21 13.20 14.27
CA THR A 129 -4.42 14.24 15.29
C THR A 129 -4.64 15.59 14.63
N LEU A 130 -5.67 16.31 15.06
CA LEU A 130 -6.07 17.62 14.53
C LEU A 130 -6.12 18.65 15.65
N GLY A 131 -5.74 19.89 15.35
CA GLY A 131 -5.90 21.01 16.27
C GLY A 131 -7.34 21.47 16.38
N GLY A 132 -7.80 21.74 17.58
CA GLY A 132 -9.19 22.11 17.85
C GLY A 132 -9.96 21.05 18.63
N ALA A 133 -11.23 21.33 18.87
CA ALA A 133 -12.09 20.50 19.71
C ALA A 133 -12.79 19.40 18.91
N GLN A 134 -13.22 18.35 19.61
CA GLN A 134 -14.10 17.34 19.04
C GLN A 134 -15.39 18.00 18.56
N GLY A 135 -15.85 17.65 17.36
CA GLY A 135 -17.05 18.27 16.77
C GLY A 135 -16.79 19.58 16.02
N THR A 136 -15.57 20.13 16.08
CA THR A 136 -15.16 21.30 15.28
C THR A 136 -14.21 20.97 14.13
N VAL A 137 -13.49 19.84 14.21
CA VAL A 137 -12.61 19.35 13.15
C VAL A 137 -12.72 17.84 13.02
N GLY A 138 -12.47 17.32 11.83
CA GLY A 138 -12.45 15.87 11.61
C GLY A 138 -12.29 15.49 10.14
N HIS A 139 -12.61 14.23 9.87
CA HIS A 139 -12.68 13.69 8.52
C HIS A 139 -13.98 12.88 8.34
N ASN A 140 -14.59 12.96 7.16
CA ASN A 140 -15.94 12.46 6.89
C ASN A 140 -15.92 11.09 6.19
N ILE A 141 -15.14 10.98 5.11
CA ILE A 141 -15.05 9.78 4.29
C ILE A 141 -13.62 9.27 4.39
N TYR A 142 -13.50 8.01 4.80
CA TYR A 142 -12.22 7.35 4.98
C TYR A 142 -12.10 6.21 3.98
N SER A 143 -11.21 6.38 3.01
CA SER A 143 -10.71 5.27 2.21
C SER A 143 -9.53 4.66 2.97
N PRO A 144 -9.51 3.33 3.17
CA PRO A 144 -8.35 2.69 3.75
C PRO A 144 -7.08 3.01 2.95
N VAL A 145 -5.99 3.29 3.65
CA VAL A 145 -4.72 3.70 3.02
C VAL A 145 -4.01 2.51 2.41
N TYR A 146 -4.15 1.31 2.99
CA TYR A 146 -3.55 0.10 2.43
C TYR A 146 -3.99 -0.22 0.99
N TYR A 147 -5.15 0.25 0.54
CA TYR A 147 -5.57 0.12 -0.86
C TYR A 147 -4.67 0.84 -1.86
N SER A 148 -3.83 1.77 -1.40
CA SER A 148 -2.84 2.46 -2.24
C SER A 148 -1.45 1.84 -2.15
N LEU A 149 -1.22 0.95 -1.18
CA LEU A 149 0.08 0.31 -0.94
C LEU A 149 0.43 -0.68 -2.06
N PRO A 150 1.73 -1.02 -2.22
CA PRO A 150 2.18 -1.94 -3.25
C PRO A 150 1.40 -3.25 -3.24
N LEU A 151 0.96 -3.68 -4.42
CA LEU A 151 0.29 -4.96 -4.60
C LEU A 151 1.29 -6.12 -4.47
N PRO A 152 0.85 -7.33 -4.11
CA PRO A 152 1.72 -8.50 -4.08
C PRO A 152 2.33 -8.77 -5.45
N SER A 153 3.64 -9.06 -5.47
CA SER A 153 4.36 -9.38 -6.69
C SER A 153 3.97 -10.76 -7.22
N LEU A 154 3.59 -11.67 -6.31
CA LEU A 154 3.14 -13.01 -6.60
C LEU A 154 1.79 -13.31 -5.93
N VAL A 155 0.85 -13.79 -6.73
CA VAL A 155 -0.50 -14.18 -6.30
C VAL A 155 -0.72 -15.66 -6.62
N PRO A 156 -1.02 -16.51 -5.62
CA PRO A 156 -1.30 -17.92 -5.86
C PRO A 156 -2.49 -18.13 -6.81
N VAL A 157 -2.44 -19.20 -7.61
CA VAL A 157 -3.53 -19.58 -8.53
C VAL A 157 -4.85 -19.82 -7.79
N SER A 158 -4.79 -20.29 -6.53
CA SER A 158 -5.96 -20.44 -5.68
C SER A 158 -6.73 -19.14 -5.47
N ILE A 159 -6.03 -18.02 -5.23
CA ILE A 159 -6.63 -16.69 -5.08
C ILE A 159 -7.26 -16.24 -6.39
N TYR A 160 -6.54 -16.36 -7.52
CA TYR A 160 -7.11 -16.00 -8.81
C TYR A 160 -8.39 -16.78 -9.13
N ASN A 161 -8.41 -18.08 -8.85
CA ASN A 161 -9.57 -18.92 -9.09
C ASN A 161 -10.76 -18.54 -8.21
N ALA A 162 -10.50 -18.11 -6.98
CA ALA A 162 -11.49 -17.72 -5.98
C ALA A 162 -12.15 -16.35 -6.21
N ILE A 163 -11.67 -15.52 -7.17
CA ILE A 163 -12.23 -14.19 -7.45
C ILE A 163 -13.76 -14.27 -7.71
N PRO A 164 -14.61 -13.69 -6.84
CA PRO A 164 -16.05 -13.77 -6.94
C PRO A 164 -16.66 -12.60 -7.75
N ASN A 165 -17.95 -12.68 -8.06
CA ASN A 165 -18.72 -11.53 -8.56
C ASN A 165 -18.69 -10.39 -7.52
N LEU A 166 -18.62 -9.13 -7.96
CA LEU A 166 -18.92 -7.99 -7.10
C LEU A 166 -20.43 -7.76 -7.11
N VAL A 167 -21.07 -7.93 -5.95
CA VAL A 167 -22.52 -7.83 -5.79
C VAL A 167 -22.85 -6.70 -4.81
N LEU A 168 -23.69 -5.75 -5.24
CA LEU A 168 -24.28 -4.76 -4.36
C LEU A 168 -25.59 -5.31 -3.77
N PRO A 169 -25.84 -5.15 -2.46
CA PRO A 169 -27.12 -5.53 -1.87
C PRO A 169 -28.30 -4.80 -2.56
N PRO A 170 -29.45 -5.47 -2.79
CA PRO A 170 -29.79 -6.80 -2.29
C PRO A 170 -29.31 -7.97 -3.14
N ASN A 171 -28.91 -7.81 -4.42
CA ASN A 171 -28.36 -8.87 -5.29
C ASN A 171 -27.93 -8.35 -6.69
N GLN A 172 -27.52 -7.09 -6.81
CA GLN A 172 -27.15 -6.51 -8.09
C GLN A 172 -25.70 -6.82 -8.43
N ILE A 173 -25.44 -7.59 -9.49
CA ILE A 173 -24.08 -7.83 -9.98
C ILE A 173 -23.56 -6.55 -10.64
N ILE A 174 -22.57 -5.90 -10.01
CA ILE A 174 -21.87 -4.73 -10.56
C ILE A 174 -20.79 -5.19 -11.54
N TYR A 175 -20.01 -6.20 -11.16
CA TYR A 175 -19.02 -6.85 -12.02
C TYR A 175 -19.07 -8.35 -11.89
N THR A 176 -19.02 -9.05 -13.03
CA THR A 176 -18.90 -10.51 -13.04
C THR A 176 -17.49 -10.94 -12.64
N ALA A 177 -17.35 -12.15 -12.11
CA ALA A 177 -16.07 -12.78 -11.78
C ALA A 177 -15.14 -12.80 -13.00
N GLN A 178 -15.67 -13.06 -14.20
CA GLN A 178 -14.90 -13.03 -15.43
C GLN A 178 -14.39 -11.62 -15.76
N ALA A 179 -15.20 -10.58 -15.58
CA ALA A 179 -14.77 -9.19 -15.79
C ALA A 179 -13.66 -8.79 -14.82
N ARG A 180 -13.79 -9.17 -13.54
CA ARG A 180 -12.76 -8.94 -12.51
C ARG A 180 -11.47 -9.70 -12.79
N LYS A 181 -11.57 -10.97 -13.21
CA LYS A 181 -10.41 -11.78 -13.65
C LYS A 181 -9.70 -11.14 -14.84
N ARG A 182 -10.44 -10.60 -15.82
CA ARG A 182 -9.85 -9.86 -16.95
C ARG A 182 -9.10 -8.61 -16.46
N ALA A 183 -9.71 -7.81 -15.58
CA ALA A 183 -9.06 -6.63 -15.00
C ALA A 183 -7.77 -6.99 -14.24
N PHE A 184 -7.81 -8.07 -13.45
CA PHE A 184 -6.63 -8.61 -12.77
C PHE A 184 -5.51 -9.01 -13.76
N THR A 185 -5.86 -9.74 -14.83
CA THR A 185 -4.89 -10.19 -15.85
C THR A 185 -4.32 -9.07 -16.73
N ASN A 186 -4.85 -7.84 -16.64
CA ASN A 186 -4.19 -6.69 -17.28
C ASN A 186 -2.82 -6.42 -16.62
N TYR A 187 -2.74 -6.56 -15.30
CA TYR A 187 -1.54 -6.26 -14.52
C TYR A 187 -0.75 -7.51 -14.11
N TYR A 188 -1.39 -8.67 -14.08
CA TYR A 188 -0.75 -9.94 -13.73
C TYR A 188 -0.64 -10.89 -14.93
N GLU A 189 0.46 -11.63 -15.01
CA GLU A 189 0.67 -12.71 -15.96
C GLU A 189 0.88 -14.04 -15.24
N PHE A 190 0.44 -15.12 -15.86
CA PHE A 190 0.64 -16.45 -15.30
C PHE A 190 2.02 -16.98 -15.71
N ASP A 191 2.87 -17.29 -14.74
CA ASP A 191 4.24 -17.77 -14.99
C ASP A 191 4.36 -19.31 -15.03
N GLY A 192 3.22 -20.01 -14.98
CA GLY A 192 3.14 -21.47 -14.91
C GLY A 192 2.85 -21.99 -13.50
N SER A 193 3.12 -21.20 -12.46
CA SER A 193 2.91 -21.59 -11.05
C SER A 193 2.04 -20.60 -10.27
N ALA A 194 2.19 -19.31 -10.56
CA ALA A 194 1.49 -18.22 -9.89
C ALA A 194 1.22 -17.09 -10.89
N TYR A 195 0.40 -16.14 -10.45
CA TYR A 195 0.22 -14.88 -11.15
C TYR A 195 1.26 -13.87 -10.66
N ARG A 196 2.15 -13.45 -11.56
CA ARG A 196 3.21 -12.47 -11.31
C ARG A 196 2.81 -11.10 -11.80
N LEU A 197 3.12 -10.06 -11.03
CA LEU A 197 2.88 -8.69 -11.43
C LEU A 197 3.82 -8.29 -12.59
N LYS A 198 3.26 -7.81 -13.71
CA LYS A 198 4.00 -7.48 -14.94
C LYS A 198 4.83 -6.21 -14.80
N SER A 199 4.25 -5.20 -14.16
CA SER A 199 4.83 -3.86 -14.02
C SER A 199 4.25 -3.14 -12.81
N GLU A 200 4.88 -2.04 -12.42
CA GLU A 200 4.34 -1.16 -11.38
C GLU A 200 2.93 -0.69 -11.75
N VAL A 201 2.00 -0.77 -10.79
CA VAL A 201 0.61 -0.36 -10.96
C VAL A 201 0.45 1.09 -10.51
N PRO A 202 -0.13 1.97 -11.34
CA PRO A 202 -0.47 3.34 -10.95
C PRO A 202 -1.35 3.39 -9.68
N LEU A 203 -1.13 4.39 -8.83
CA LEU A 203 -1.76 4.50 -7.50
C LEU A 203 -3.29 4.45 -7.54
N ASP A 204 -3.91 5.04 -8.56
CA ASP A 204 -5.36 5.06 -8.79
C ASP A 204 -5.94 3.70 -9.19
N GLN A 205 -5.11 2.79 -9.72
CA GLN A 205 -5.50 1.45 -10.14
C GLN A 205 -5.25 0.38 -9.07
N ARG A 206 -4.58 0.73 -7.96
CA ARG A 206 -4.26 -0.23 -6.89
C ARG A 206 -5.48 -0.64 -6.07
N GLU A 207 -6.37 0.30 -5.76
CA GLU A 207 -7.57 0.01 -4.96
C GLU A 207 -8.48 -1.06 -5.59
N PRO A 208 -8.92 -0.97 -6.85
CA PRO A 208 -9.80 -2.00 -7.42
C PRO A 208 -9.12 -3.38 -7.46
N LEU A 209 -7.79 -3.43 -7.62
CA LEU A 209 -7.03 -4.67 -7.56
C LEU A 209 -6.95 -5.24 -6.14
N TRP A 210 -6.71 -4.40 -5.14
CA TRP A 210 -6.78 -4.81 -3.73
C TRP A 210 -8.16 -5.36 -3.38
N GLN A 211 -9.25 -4.71 -3.81
CA GLN A 211 -10.61 -5.22 -3.59
C GLN A 211 -10.83 -6.58 -4.26
N ILE A 212 -10.29 -6.80 -5.47
CA ILE A 212 -10.31 -8.12 -6.13
C ILE A 212 -9.58 -9.18 -5.30
N LEU A 213 -8.40 -8.85 -4.78
CA LEU A 213 -7.60 -9.76 -3.98
C LEU A 213 -8.26 -10.09 -2.64
N GLU A 214 -8.81 -9.10 -1.94
CA GLU A 214 -9.47 -9.30 -0.65
C GLU A 214 -10.75 -10.13 -0.77
N ASP A 215 -11.59 -9.84 -1.77
CA ASP A 215 -12.80 -10.63 -2.03
C ASP A 215 -12.47 -12.08 -2.41
N ALA A 216 -11.29 -12.31 -2.99
CA ALA A 216 -10.76 -13.63 -3.31
C ALA A 216 -10.08 -14.32 -2.11
N GLY A 217 -10.01 -13.68 -0.95
CA GLY A 217 -9.44 -14.24 0.28
C GLY A 217 -7.94 -14.03 0.46
N TYR A 218 -7.33 -13.09 -0.26
CA TYR A 218 -5.93 -12.71 -0.01
C TYR A 218 -5.79 -12.03 1.36
N ASP A 219 -4.76 -12.41 2.12
CA ASP A 219 -4.50 -11.85 3.44
C ASP A 219 -3.70 -10.54 3.36
N ALA A 220 -4.42 -9.41 3.30
CA ALA A 220 -3.82 -8.08 3.32
C ALA A 220 -3.05 -7.76 4.62
N ALA A 221 -3.32 -8.46 5.72
CA ALA A 221 -2.61 -8.23 6.97
C ALA A 221 -1.16 -8.69 6.92
N ASN A 222 -0.89 -9.74 6.14
CA ASN A 222 0.42 -10.32 5.90
C ASN A 222 0.93 -10.04 4.48
N ALA A 223 0.52 -8.93 3.88
CA ALA A 223 0.94 -8.54 2.54
C ALA A 223 2.46 -8.49 2.37
N GLU A 224 2.94 -8.84 1.17
CA GLU A 224 4.36 -8.99 0.85
C GLU A 224 5.21 -7.76 1.19
N TYR A 225 4.67 -6.54 1.00
CA TYR A 225 5.41 -5.30 1.30
C TYR A 225 5.79 -5.16 2.78
N LYS A 226 5.12 -5.89 3.69
CA LYS A 226 5.43 -5.95 5.12
C LYS A 226 6.47 -7.01 5.46
N GLN A 227 6.74 -7.95 4.55
CA GLN A 227 7.62 -9.08 4.79
C GLN A 227 9.07 -8.72 4.46
N GLY A 228 10.01 -9.13 5.32
CA GLY A 228 11.44 -8.96 5.09
C GLY A 228 11.94 -7.51 5.10
N ARG A 229 11.11 -6.54 5.48
CA ARG A 229 11.45 -5.11 5.59
C ARG A 229 11.01 -4.58 6.96
N SER A 230 11.88 -3.83 7.62
CA SER A 230 11.52 -3.08 8.82
C SER A 230 11.01 -1.70 8.41
N LEU A 231 9.71 -1.59 8.11
CA LEU A 231 9.11 -0.32 7.73
C LEU A 231 8.92 0.57 8.96
N MET A 232 9.44 1.79 8.89
CA MET A 232 9.18 2.81 9.91
C MET A 232 7.77 3.40 9.71
N PRO A 233 7.10 3.87 10.77
CA PRO A 233 5.85 4.60 10.60
C PRO A 233 6.00 5.83 9.72
N VAL A 234 5.07 6.01 8.77
CA VAL A 234 5.01 7.24 7.96
C VAL A 234 4.27 8.30 8.75
N SER A 235 4.89 9.46 8.97
CA SER A 235 4.22 10.63 9.56
C SER A 235 4.08 11.74 8.52
N ILE A 236 2.87 12.30 8.41
CA ILE A 236 2.54 13.39 7.50
C ILE A 236 2.07 14.60 8.32
N GLY A 237 2.64 15.76 8.06
CA GLY A 237 2.18 17.05 8.57
C GLY A 237 1.26 17.70 7.53
N PHE A 238 0.20 18.36 7.99
CA PHE A 238 -0.75 19.04 7.11
C PHE A 238 -1.51 20.14 7.82
N THR A 239 -2.24 20.95 7.06
CA THR A 239 -3.22 21.90 7.57
C THR A 239 -4.57 21.73 6.91
N VAL A 240 -5.65 22.01 7.66
CA VAL A 240 -7.02 22.08 7.15
C VAL A 240 -7.49 23.52 7.23
N THR A 241 -7.74 24.13 6.07
CA THR A 241 -8.19 25.53 6.01
C THR A 241 -9.64 25.67 6.46
N ARG A 242 -10.07 26.92 6.70
CA ARG A 242 -11.47 27.26 6.97
C ARG A 242 -12.45 26.83 5.86
N ASP A 243 -11.96 26.67 4.64
CA ASP A 243 -12.74 26.24 3.46
C ASP A 243 -12.78 24.72 3.30
N ASN A 244 -12.43 23.97 4.36
CA ASN A 244 -12.34 22.50 4.38
C ASN A 244 -11.34 21.92 3.38
N GLN A 245 -10.31 22.68 3.00
CA GLN A 245 -9.28 22.23 2.06
C GLN A 245 -8.04 21.75 2.81
N LEU A 246 -7.46 20.66 2.32
CA LEU A 246 -6.18 20.14 2.81
C LEU A 246 -5.02 20.92 2.14
N LYS A 247 -4.11 21.47 2.94
CA LYS A 247 -2.90 22.19 2.47
C LYS A 247 -1.65 21.70 3.20
N GLY A 248 -0.48 22.01 2.62
CA GLY A 248 0.82 21.76 3.23
C GLY A 248 1.05 20.29 3.59
N VAL A 249 0.67 19.35 2.71
CA VAL A 249 0.83 17.91 2.96
C VAL A 249 2.28 17.52 2.69
N GLU A 250 3.05 17.28 3.74
CA GLU A 250 4.45 16.82 3.62
C GLU A 250 4.74 15.65 4.55
N VAL A 251 5.72 14.84 4.14
CA VAL A 251 6.19 13.69 4.91
C VAL A 251 7.20 14.19 5.95
N LEU A 252 6.83 14.10 7.22
CA LEU A 252 7.69 14.41 8.37
C LEU A 252 8.61 13.23 8.73
N GLN A 253 8.12 12.00 8.52
CA GLN A 253 8.87 10.77 8.75
C GLN A 253 8.57 9.79 7.63
N SER A 254 9.62 9.32 6.97
CA SER A 254 9.57 8.32 5.90
C SER A 254 9.54 6.91 6.48
N SER A 255 8.92 5.98 5.75
CA SER A 255 8.97 4.54 6.02
C SER A 255 10.33 3.90 5.73
N GLY A 256 11.20 4.61 5.00
CA GLY A 256 12.42 4.06 4.40
C GLY A 256 12.23 3.57 2.96
N ASP A 257 10.99 3.55 2.45
CA ASP A 257 10.67 3.19 1.07
C ASP A 257 9.87 4.32 0.37
N PRO A 258 10.45 5.00 -0.64
CA PRO A 258 9.78 6.09 -1.35
C PRO A 258 8.49 5.69 -2.07
N GLU A 259 8.34 4.44 -2.49
CA GLU A 259 7.09 3.95 -3.11
C GLU A 259 5.97 3.87 -2.08
N ILE A 260 6.28 3.34 -0.90
CA ILE A 260 5.34 3.24 0.22
C ILE A 260 4.96 4.63 0.73
N ASP A 261 5.92 5.54 0.86
CA ASP A 261 5.62 6.92 1.28
C ASP A 261 4.66 7.62 0.32
N ARG A 262 4.91 7.49 -0.99
CA ARG A 262 4.03 8.04 -2.04
C ARG A 262 2.62 7.44 -1.98
N ALA A 263 2.53 6.12 -1.76
CA ALA A 263 1.27 5.42 -1.59
C ALA A 263 0.48 5.88 -0.35
N VAL A 264 1.15 6.03 0.79
CA VAL A 264 0.54 6.51 2.04
C VAL A 264 0.04 7.95 1.88
N VAL A 265 0.84 8.83 1.29
CA VAL A 265 0.44 10.22 1.01
C VAL A 265 -0.76 10.26 0.05
N TYR A 266 -0.78 9.41 -0.96
CA TYR A 266 -1.90 9.31 -1.89
C TYR A 266 -3.18 8.84 -1.19
N GLY A 267 -3.13 7.76 -0.41
CA GLY A 267 -4.26 7.28 0.38
C GLY A 267 -4.77 8.33 1.37
N PHE A 268 -3.86 9.03 2.04
CA PHE A 268 -4.19 10.13 2.96
C PHE A 268 -4.94 11.28 2.27
N LYS A 269 -4.49 11.71 1.08
CA LYS A 269 -5.11 12.80 0.30
C LYS A 269 -6.52 12.49 -0.18
N ARG A 270 -6.91 11.22 -0.23
CA ARG A 270 -8.27 10.79 -0.62
C ARG A 270 -9.29 10.92 0.51
N ALA A 271 -8.85 11.15 1.75
CA ALA A 271 -9.76 11.41 2.85
C ALA A 271 -10.36 12.83 2.74
N ALA A 272 -11.65 12.94 3.05
CA ALA A 272 -12.33 14.23 3.10
C ALA A 272 -12.24 14.83 4.52
N PHE A 273 -11.70 16.03 4.66
CA PHE A 273 -11.56 16.74 5.93
C PHE A 273 -12.61 17.84 6.08
N TRP A 274 -12.92 18.21 7.32
CA TRP A 274 -13.78 19.34 7.62
C TRP A 274 -13.27 20.12 8.84
N ASN A 275 -13.52 21.42 8.83
CA ASN A 275 -13.08 22.38 9.82
C ASN A 275 -14.14 23.49 10.01
N LYS A 276 -14.68 23.58 11.22
CA LYS A 276 -15.68 24.56 11.65
C LYS A 276 -15.12 25.59 12.64
N THR A 277 -13.81 25.62 12.85
CA THR A 277 -13.18 26.51 13.84
C THR A 277 -13.09 27.96 13.37
N GLY A 278 -13.21 28.20 12.06
CA GLY A 278 -13.02 29.52 11.44
C GLY A 278 -11.55 29.90 11.23
N GLU A 279 -10.61 29.12 11.78
CA GLU A 279 -9.16 29.29 11.65
C GLU A 279 -8.56 28.13 10.84
N THR A 280 -7.35 28.28 10.30
CA THR A 280 -6.59 27.15 9.74
C THR A 280 -6.09 26.26 10.88
N VAL A 281 -6.26 24.95 10.74
CA VAL A 281 -5.96 23.98 11.79
C VAL A 281 -4.77 23.11 11.38
N PRO A 282 -3.74 22.96 12.21
CA PRO A 282 -2.67 22.01 11.98
C PRO A 282 -3.13 20.58 12.25
N GLY A 283 -2.53 19.61 11.56
CA GLY A 283 -2.80 18.20 11.70
C GLY A 283 -1.55 17.35 11.51
N ARG A 284 -1.56 16.19 12.17
CA ARG A 284 -0.54 15.15 12.01
C ARG A 284 -1.23 13.82 11.75
N PHE A 285 -0.80 13.14 10.71
CA PHE A 285 -1.23 11.79 10.37
C PHE A 285 -0.06 10.84 10.54
N THR A 286 -0.29 9.68 11.14
CA THR A 286 0.71 8.62 11.31
C THR A 286 0.13 7.28 10.87
N TYR A 287 0.80 6.64 9.93
CA TYR A 287 0.50 5.30 9.43
C TYR A 287 1.54 4.31 9.94
N ARG A 288 1.09 3.20 10.53
CA ARG A 288 1.94 2.12 11.07
C ARG A 288 1.59 0.81 10.38
N PHE A 289 2.61 0.05 9.99
CA PHE A 289 2.50 -1.16 9.17
C PHE A 289 2.22 -2.42 9.97
#